data_AF-A0A958U4T5-F1
#
_entry.id   AF-A0A958U4T5-F1
#
_cell.length_a   1.000
_cell.length_b   1.000
_cell.length_c   1.000
_cell.angle_alpha   90.00
_cell.angle_beta   90.00
_cell.angle_gamma   90.00
#
_symmetry.space_group_name_H-M   'P 1'
#
loop_
_entity.id
_entity.type
_entity.pdbx_description
1 polymer ?
#
loop_
_entity_poly.entity_id
_entity_poly.type
_entity_poly.pdbx_seq_one_letter_code
_entity_poly.pdbx_strand_id
1 'polypeptide(L)' 'MFKKIIGHEGFWKSVGSLAIAFAFLFTLFKWMLSRFSFSFISESPITYLLAVILGGFLYGFFVTYGKFWKKLKEKQR' A
#
# COMPACT_ATOMS: atom_id res chain seq x y z
N MET A 1 -13.02 -17.98 4.14
CA MET A 1 -13.20 -16.66 3.47
C MET A 1 -11.90 -16.03 3.00
N PHE A 2 -10.84 -15.98 3.83
CA PHE A 2 -9.53 -15.41 3.48
C PHE A 2 -8.95 -15.96 2.16
N LYS A 3 -8.86 -17.29 2.01
CA LYS A 3 -8.42 -17.96 0.76
C LYS A 3 -9.20 -17.53 -0.50
N LYS A 4 -10.49 -17.21 -0.36
CA LYS A 4 -11.37 -16.76 -1.45
C LYS A 4 -11.09 -15.30 -1.85
N ILE A 5 -10.60 -14.50 -0.91
CA ILE A 5 -10.22 -13.08 -1.12
C ILE A 5 -8.85 -13.00 -1.79
N ILE A 6 -7.84 -13.64 -1.19
CA ILE A 6 -6.46 -13.62 -1.72
C ILE A 6 -6.31 -14.39 -3.04
N GLY A 7 -7.21 -15.34 -3.31
CA GLY A 7 -7.25 -16.11 -4.55
C GLY A 7 -8.02 -15.42 -5.68
N HIS A 8 -8.63 -14.25 -5.44
CA HIS A 8 -9.32 -13.50 -6.48
C HIS A 8 -8.29 -12.76 -7.35
N GLU A 9 -8.32 -12.92 -8.67
CA GLU A 9 -7.32 -12.32 -9.60
C GLU A 9 -7.17 -10.80 -9.42
N GLY A 10 -8.28 -10.11 -9.16
CA GLY A 10 -8.28 -8.66 -8.91
C GLY A 10 -7.70 -8.20 -7.56
N PHE A 11 -7.47 -9.11 -6.61
CA PHE A 11 -6.99 -8.77 -5.27
C PHE A 11 -5.55 -8.24 -5.33
N TRP A 12 -4.62 -9.02 -5.87
CA TRP A 12 -3.20 -8.64 -5.93
C TRP A 12 -2.96 -7.43 -6.84
N LYS A 13 -3.73 -7.27 -7.92
CA LYS A 13 -3.72 -6.05 -8.74
C LYS A 13 -4.13 -4.81 -7.94
N SER A 14 -5.15 -4.95 -7.09
CA SER A 14 -5.60 -3.85 -6.21
C SER A 14 -4.57 -3.53 -5.14
N VAL A 15 -3.95 -4.55 -4.52
CA VAL A 15 -2.87 -4.37 -3.55
C VAL A 15 -1.70 -3.61 -4.17
N GLY A 16 -1.25 -4.02 -5.36
CA GLY A 16 -0.16 -3.36 -6.08
C GLY A 16 -0.49 -1.91 -6.44
N SER A 17 -1.68 -1.66 -6.97
CA SER A 17 -2.14 -0.28 -7.28
C SER A 17 -2.16 0.62 -6.04
N LEU A 18 -2.67 0.10 -4.90
CA LEU A 18 -2.70 0.86 -3.66
C LEU A 18 -1.31 1.08 -3.07
N ALA A 19 -0.42 0.09 -3.18
CA ALA A 19 0.96 0.21 -2.73
C ALA A 19 1.72 1.30 -3.52
N ILE A 20 1.51 1.38 -4.84
CA ILE A 20 2.09 2.44 -5.68
C ILE A 20 1.53 3.81 -5.29
N ALA A 21 0.21 3.92 -5.09
CA ALA A 21 -0.41 5.16 -4.63
C ALA A 21 0.14 5.61 -3.26
N PHE A 22 0.29 4.66 -2.33
CA PHE A 22 0.91 4.91 -1.03
C PHE A 22 2.36 5.36 -1.16
N ALA A 23 3.15 4.72 -2.03
CA ALA A 23 4.54 5.12 -2.27
C ALA A 23 4.62 6.57 -2.73
N PHE A 24 3.77 6.98 -3.69
CA PHE A 24 3.69 8.36 -4.15
C PHE A 24 3.32 9.33 -3.02
N LEU A 25 2.25 9.02 -2.27
CA LEU A 25 1.82 9.82 -1.12
C LEU A 25 2.92 9.96 -0.06
N PHE A 26 3.55 8.84 0.32
CA PHE A 26 4.62 8.81 1.30
C PHE A 26 5.83 9.65 0.84
N THR A 27 6.21 9.54 -0.43
CA THR A 27 7.27 10.35 -1.03
C THR A 27 6.94 11.84 -0.94
N LEU A 28 5.72 12.23 -1.31
CA LEU A 28 5.26 13.63 -1.24
C LEU A 28 5.27 14.16 0.19
N PHE A 29 4.75 13.39 1.15
CA PHE A 29 4.78 13.76 2.56
C PHE A 29 6.20 13.92 3.08
N LYS A 30 7.10 12.96 2.79
CA LYS A 30 8.51 13.04 3.17
C LYS A 30 9.22 14.22 2.53
N TRP A 31 8.95 14.49 1.26
CA TRP A 31 9.53 15.61 0.53
C TRP A 31 9.11 16.95 1.13
N MET A 32 7.81 17.12 1.45
CA MET A 32 7.30 18.30 2.14
C MET A 32 7.91 18.47 3.54
N LEU A 33 8.00 17.39 4.33
CA LEU A 33 8.63 17.43 5.66
C LEU A 33 10.14 17.73 5.60
N SER A 34 10.81 17.29 4.53
CA SER A 34 12.23 17.53 4.29
C SER A 34 12.52 18.88 3.62
N ARG A 35 11.59 19.85 3.71
CA ARG A 35 11.69 21.18 3.09
C ARG A 35 12.00 21.13 1.59
N PHE A 36 11.35 20.20 0.88
CA PHE A 36 11.54 19.95 -0.55
C PHE A 36 12.93 19.44 -0.97
N SER A 37 13.72 18.91 -0.02
CA SER A 37 14.97 18.21 -0.32
C SER A 37 14.75 16.70 -0.50
N PHE A 38 15.49 16.08 -1.43
CA PHE A 38 15.56 14.63 -1.59
C PHE A 38 16.62 13.96 -0.69
N SER A 39 17.21 14.69 0.25
CA SER A 39 18.22 14.18 1.20
C SER A 39 17.78 12.89 1.92
N PHE A 40 16.49 12.74 2.21
CA PHE A 40 15.94 11.55 2.86
C PHE A 40 16.10 10.26 2.06
N ILE A 41 16.29 10.35 0.74
CA ILE A 41 16.55 9.19 -0.13
C ILE A 41 18.04 8.86 -0.12
N SER A 42 18.92 9.87 -0.18
CA SER A 42 20.37 9.67 -0.25
C SER A 42 21.01 9.30 1.08
N GLU A 43 20.50 9.83 2.19
CA GLU A 43 21.06 9.60 3.54
C GLU A 43 20.66 8.24 4.12
N SER A 44 19.49 7.72 3.75
CA SER A 44 18.99 6.44 4.27
C SER A 44 18.15 5.68 3.22
N PRO A 45 18.76 5.32 2.08
CA PRO A 45 18.05 4.70 0.94
C PRO A 45 17.40 3.38 1.32
N ILE A 46 18.08 2.56 2.13
CA ILE A 46 17.58 1.25 2.57
C ILE A 46 16.35 1.42 3.47
N THR A 47 16.42 2.31 4.46
CA THR A 47 15.31 2.58 5.39
C THR A 47 14.12 3.18 4.65
N TYR A 48 14.37 4.10 3.71
CA TYR A 48 13.32 4.67 2.86
C TYR A 48 12.63 3.60 2.02
N LEU A 49 13.42 2.76 1.33
CA LEU A 49 12.90 1.69 0.50
C LEU A 49 12.10 0.68 1.33
N LEU A 50 12.60 0.29 2.52
CA LEU A 50 11.88 -0.59 3.43
C LEU A 50 10.55 0.04 3.87
N ALA A 51 10.55 1.32 4.24
CA ALA A 51 9.35 2.03 4.68
C ALA A 51 8.30 2.09 3.56
N VAL A 52 8.72 2.35 2.32
CA VAL A 52 7.81 2.39 1.16
C VAL A 52 7.27 1.00 0.84
N ILE A 53 8.13 -0.03 0.80
CA ILE A 53 7.72 -1.39 0.47
C ILE A 53 6.82 -1.96 1.58
N LEU A 54 7.25 -1.92 2.84
CA LEU A 54 6.47 -2.45 3.96
C LEU A 54 5.20 -1.64 4.17
N GLY A 55 5.29 -0.32 4.17
CA GLY A 55 4.14 0.57 4.34
C GLY A 55 3.13 0.40 3.23
N GLY A 56 3.58 0.43 1.97
CA GLY A 56 2.73 0.26 0.80
C GLY A 56 2.11 -1.13 0.73
N PHE A 57 2.89 -2.18 1.02
CA PHE A 57 2.38 -3.55 1.04
C PHE A 57 1.37 -3.77 2.14
N LEU A 58 1.68 -3.41 3.40
CA LEU A 58 0.77 -3.58 4.53
C LEU A 58 -0.50 -2.77 4.33
N TYR A 59 -0.39 -1.49 4.02
CA TYR A 59 -1.54 -0.62 3.76
C TYR A 59 -2.38 -1.15 2.60
N GLY A 60 -1.74 -1.46 1.46
CA GLY A 60 -2.41 -1.98 0.28
C GLY A 60 -3.11 -3.31 0.55
N PHE A 61 -2.48 -4.21 1.31
CA PHE A 61 -3.03 -5.49 1.68
C PHE A 61 -4.26 -5.34 2.59
N PHE A 62 -4.15 -4.61 3.70
CA PHE A 62 -5.23 -4.46 4.67
C PHE A 62 -6.45 -3.74 4.08
N VAL A 63 -6.22 -2.65 3.34
CA VAL A 63 -7.33 -1.88 2.72
C VAL A 63 -8.02 -2.72 1.65
N THR A 64 -7.26 -3.40 0.79
CA THR A 64 -7.84 -4.27 -0.24
C THR A 64 -8.58 -5.44 0.39
N TYR A 65 -8.02 -6.05 1.44
CA TYR A 65 -8.64 -7.14 2.17
C TYR A 65 -9.99 -6.71 2.77
N GLY A 66 -10.04 -5.57 3.45
CA GLY A 66 -11.29 -5.02 4.00
C GLY A 66 -12.33 -4.76 2.90
N LYS A 67 -11.91 -4.18 1.76
CA LYS A 67 -12.78 -3.92 0.61
C LYS A 67 -13.41 -5.20 0.05
N PHE A 68 -12.61 -6.24 -0.17
CA PHE A 68 -13.09 -7.51 -0.70
C PHE A 68 -13.90 -8.30 0.32
N TRP A 69 -13.54 -8.23 1.60
CA TRP A 69 -14.30 -8.86 2.68
C TRP A 69 -15.72 -8.27 2.77
N LYS A 70 -15.86 -6.94 2.76
CA LYS A 70 -17.16 -6.28 2.74
C LYS A 70 -17.99 -6.68 1.52
N LYS A 71 -17.39 -6.66 0.32
CA LYS A 71 -18.05 -7.00 -0.94
C LYS A 71 -18.56 -8.45 -0.98
N LEU A 72 -17.80 -9.39 -0.41
CA LEU A 72 -18.23 -10.79 -0.31
C LEU A 72 -19.34 -10.97 0.72
N LYS A 73 -19.28 -10.24 1.85
CA LYS A 73 -20.32 -10.29 2.88
C LYS A 73 -21.66 -9.73 2.38
N GLU A 74 -21.64 -8.65 1.59
CA GLU A 74 -22.83 -8.11 0.91
C GLU A 74 -23.43 -9.09 -0.09
N LYS A 75 -22.61 -9.83 -0.86
CA LYS A 75 -23.10 -10.84 -1.81
C LYS A 75 -23.73 -12.08 -1.16
N GLN A 76 -23.54 -12.30 0.13
CA GLN A 76 -24.13 -13.42 0.87
C GLN A 76 -25.37 -13.03 1.68
N ARG A 77 -25.80 -11.77 1.61
CA ARG A 77 -26.98 -11.24 2.28
C ARG A 77 -28.08 -11.01 1.26
#